data_AF-A0A094II07-F1
#
_entry.id   AF-A0A094II07-F1
#
_cell.length_a   1.000
_cell.length_b   1.000
_cell.length_c   1.000
_cell.angle_alpha   90.00
_cell.angle_beta   90.00
_cell.angle_gamma   90.00
#
_symmetry.space_group_name_H-M   'P 1'
#
loop_
_entity.id
_entity.type
_entity.pdbx_description
1 polymer ?
#
loop_
_entity_poly.entity_id
_entity_poly.type
_entity_poly.pdbx_seq_one_letter_code
_entity_poly.pdbx_strand_id
1 'polypeptide(L)'
;MAFYDLRLRRNDQIYEWHQRYGPVVCIAPNEVSVATLEATREVYGSTSRWAKSSYFDNFMGYNERSIFATRPCKEHRERRKLTSAFYHASTVYKRPEIEARIGDRVQAVLHQIRLGQNDIETSSEADVYSLTDRFALDNITHLVLGPSHCTQAVERPCEERQMLQELKYLQLWGQFRLRFPSLFAHLSRILGMLIPCLSYLQAEAKLTDWSYRRFANAVSDPALSDSHSLLRHLLEIDHGLEDDKTSPLDHKFMAAEILDNINAAEATVAVTATYLIWRLSEHPKWQRLREELRELPVQTSGLPSSLLSVTQNPGTHGTYLPT
;
A
#
# COMPACT_ATOMS: atom_id res chain seq x y z
N MET A 1 -25.61 -7.39 -9.32
CA MET A 1 -24.45 -7.11 -8.44
C MET A 1 -24.63 -5.90 -7.54
N ALA A 2 -25.03 -4.71 -8.03
CA ALA A 2 -25.15 -3.49 -7.21
C ALA A 2 -25.86 -3.65 -5.85
N PHE A 3 -26.97 -4.39 -5.81
CA PHE A 3 -27.69 -4.70 -4.57
C PHE A 3 -26.84 -5.44 -3.54
N TYR A 4 -26.04 -6.42 -3.97
CA TYR A 4 -25.15 -7.19 -3.09
C TYR A 4 -23.92 -6.38 -2.68
N ASP A 5 -23.43 -5.51 -3.56
CA ASP A 5 -22.34 -4.57 -3.26
C ASP A 5 -22.75 -3.64 -2.12
N LEU A 6 -23.96 -3.06 -2.17
CA LEU A 6 -24.51 -2.19 -1.11
C LEU A 6 -24.77 -2.91 0.21
N ARG A 7 -24.92 -4.23 0.18
CA ARG A 7 -25.09 -5.07 1.37
C ARG A 7 -23.78 -5.66 1.88
N LEU A 8 -22.65 -5.34 1.26
CA LEU A 8 -21.33 -5.92 1.57
C LEU A 8 -21.29 -7.46 1.45
N ARG A 9 -22.11 -8.03 0.54
CA ARG A 9 -22.24 -9.49 0.32
C ARG A 9 -21.86 -9.93 -1.10
N ARG A 10 -21.11 -9.09 -1.83
CA ARG A 10 -20.70 -9.39 -3.22
C ARG A 10 -19.98 -10.74 -3.30
N ASN A 11 -18.96 -10.95 -2.46
CA ASN A 11 -18.12 -12.15 -2.52
C ASN A 11 -18.91 -13.42 -2.20
N ASP A 12 -19.71 -13.40 -1.12
CA ASP A 12 -20.58 -14.53 -0.75
C ASP A 12 -21.52 -14.91 -1.89
N GLN A 13 -22.15 -13.91 -2.53
CA GLN A 13 -23.10 -14.18 -3.59
C GLN A 13 -22.41 -14.73 -4.85
N ILE A 14 -21.24 -14.20 -5.21
CA ILE A 14 -20.44 -14.71 -6.33
C ILE A 14 -20.01 -16.15 -6.05
N TYR A 15 -19.60 -16.46 -4.82
CA TYR A 15 -19.26 -17.82 -4.41
C TYR A 15 -20.45 -18.78 -4.54
N GLU A 16 -21.63 -18.41 -4.03
CA GLU A 16 -22.86 -19.20 -4.19
C GLU A 16 -23.20 -19.44 -5.67
N TRP A 17 -22.99 -18.44 -6.54
CA TRP A 17 -23.21 -18.61 -7.97
C TRP A 17 -22.19 -19.53 -8.62
N HIS A 18 -20.94 -19.50 -8.20
CA HIS A 18 -19.94 -20.47 -8.67
C HIS A 18 -20.28 -21.89 -8.22
N GLN A 19 -20.80 -22.07 -7.01
CA GLN A 19 -21.27 -23.38 -6.55
C GLN A 19 -22.45 -23.90 -7.37
N ARG A 20 -23.36 -23.01 -7.80
CA ARG A 20 -24.58 -23.39 -8.51
C ARG A 20 -24.42 -23.53 -10.03
N TYR A 21 -23.70 -22.61 -10.66
CA TYR A 21 -23.62 -22.47 -12.12
C TYR A 21 -22.26 -22.88 -12.68
N GLY A 22 -21.29 -23.16 -11.80
CA GLY A 22 -19.98 -23.63 -12.16
C GLY A 22 -18.90 -22.54 -12.24
N PRO A 23 -17.74 -22.84 -12.82
CA PRO A 23 -16.53 -22.03 -12.69
C PRO A 23 -16.55 -20.67 -13.40
N VAL A 24 -17.51 -20.43 -14.30
CA VAL A 24 -17.61 -19.20 -15.09
C VAL A 24 -19.03 -18.67 -14.98
N VAL A 25 -19.19 -17.46 -14.43
CA VAL A 25 -20.50 -16.85 -14.16
C VAL A 25 -20.52 -15.43 -14.69
N CYS A 26 -21.54 -15.07 -15.47
CA CYS A 26 -21.80 -13.70 -15.86
C CYS A 26 -22.48 -12.94 -14.70
N ILE A 27 -21.81 -11.94 -14.12
CA ILE A 27 -22.28 -11.23 -12.91
C ILE A 27 -22.84 -9.84 -13.22
N ALA A 28 -22.52 -9.28 -14.40
CA ALA A 28 -23.11 -8.08 -14.96
C ALA A 28 -23.00 -8.13 -16.51
N PRO A 29 -23.71 -7.29 -17.28
CA PRO A 29 -23.71 -7.35 -18.74
C PRO A 29 -22.32 -7.37 -19.41
N ASN A 30 -21.30 -6.79 -18.77
CA ASN A 30 -19.91 -6.76 -19.24
C ASN A 30 -18.90 -7.30 -18.20
N GLU A 31 -19.36 -8.09 -17.22
CA GLU A 31 -18.50 -8.65 -16.17
C GLU A 31 -18.74 -10.16 -16.04
N VAL A 32 -17.66 -10.91 -16.19
CA VAL A 32 -17.64 -12.36 -15.95
C VAL A 32 -16.70 -12.63 -14.77
N SER A 33 -17.17 -13.45 -13.84
CA SER A 33 -16.35 -14.01 -12.76
C SER A 33 -15.90 -15.41 -13.15
N VAL A 34 -14.62 -15.70 -12.91
CA VAL A 34 -13.99 -16.98 -13.21
C VAL A 34 -13.32 -17.52 -11.96
N ALA A 35 -13.48 -18.82 -11.69
CA ALA A 35 -12.99 -19.49 -10.49
C ALA A 35 -12.21 -20.77 -10.82
N THR A 36 -11.32 -20.71 -11.82
CA THR A 36 -10.42 -21.81 -12.20
C THR A 36 -8.96 -21.37 -12.31
N LEU A 37 -8.05 -22.32 -12.14
CA LEU A 37 -6.62 -22.08 -12.28
C LEU A 37 -6.25 -21.72 -13.73
N GLU A 38 -6.89 -22.40 -14.69
CA GLU A 38 -6.70 -22.16 -16.13
C GLU A 38 -7.11 -20.73 -16.51
N ALA A 39 -8.28 -20.27 -16.05
CA ALA A 39 -8.72 -18.91 -16.31
C ALA A 39 -7.85 -17.87 -15.60
N THR A 40 -7.38 -18.16 -14.39
CA THR A 40 -6.43 -17.28 -13.68
C THR A 40 -5.13 -17.12 -14.47
N ARG A 41 -4.59 -18.22 -15.00
CA ARG A 41 -3.40 -18.19 -15.87
C ARG A 41 -3.65 -17.43 -17.18
N GLU A 42 -4.83 -17.57 -17.77
CA GLU A 42 -5.21 -16.85 -18.98
C GLU A 42 -5.39 -15.34 -18.74
N VAL A 43 -5.98 -14.94 -17.61
CA VAL A 43 -6.22 -13.53 -17.29
C VAL A 43 -4.94 -12.81 -16.88
N TYR A 44 -4.09 -13.46 -16.07
CA TYR A 44 -2.89 -12.85 -15.51
C TYR A 44 -1.58 -13.28 -16.19
N GLY A 45 -1.66 -14.16 -17.20
CA GLY A 45 -0.50 -14.66 -17.94
C GLY A 45 0.21 -13.57 -18.74
N SER A 46 1.51 -13.74 -18.94
CA SER A 46 2.35 -12.77 -19.68
C SER A 46 2.08 -12.74 -21.19
N THR A 47 1.48 -13.80 -21.71
CA THR A 47 1.13 -13.99 -23.13
C THR A 47 -0.16 -13.27 -23.50
N SER A 48 -1.11 -13.22 -22.57
CA SER A 48 -2.45 -12.70 -22.79
C SER A 48 -2.45 -11.18 -22.57
N ARG A 49 -2.93 -10.42 -23.57
CA ARG A 49 -2.86 -8.95 -23.59
C ARG A 49 -4.23 -8.33 -23.29
N TRP A 50 -4.76 -8.62 -22.11
CA TRP A 50 -6.00 -8.02 -21.64
C TRP A 50 -5.74 -6.60 -21.11
N ALA A 51 -6.30 -5.60 -21.80
CA ALA A 51 -6.24 -4.22 -21.32
C ALA A 51 -7.12 -4.08 -20.07
N LYS A 52 -6.69 -3.26 -19.12
CA LYS A 52 -7.53 -2.94 -17.95
C LYS A 52 -8.79 -2.19 -18.42
N SER A 53 -9.92 -2.50 -17.80
CA SER A 53 -11.19 -1.86 -18.12
C SER A 53 -11.22 -0.40 -17.63
N SER A 54 -12.28 0.33 -17.98
CA SER A 54 -12.54 1.68 -17.45
C SER A 54 -12.73 1.72 -15.94
N TYR A 55 -12.88 0.56 -15.27
CA TYR A 55 -12.85 0.47 -13.81
C TYR A 55 -11.60 1.14 -13.21
N PHE A 56 -10.47 1.04 -13.91
CA PHE A 56 -9.20 1.60 -13.44
C PHE A 56 -9.13 3.13 -13.54
N ASP A 57 -10.07 3.77 -14.24
CA ASP A 57 -10.16 5.24 -14.26
C ASP A 57 -10.56 5.80 -12.88
N ASN A 58 -11.08 4.97 -11.96
CA ASN A 58 -11.35 5.34 -10.57
C ASN A 58 -10.09 5.49 -9.70
N PHE A 59 -8.91 5.11 -10.21
CA PHE A 59 -7.62 5.22 -9.51
C PHE A 59 -6.75 6.34 -10.08
N MET A 60 -7.32 7.21 -10.91
CA MET A 60 -6.60 8.38 -11.42
C MET A 60 -6.35 9.40 -10.30
N GLY A 61 -5.17 10.02 -10.34
CA GLY A 61 -4.77 11.12 -9.46
C GLY A 61 -4.39 12.33 -10.30
N TYR A 62 -4.78 13.54 -9.88
CA TYR A 62 -4.41 14.78 -10.56
C TYR A 62 -4.75 14.83 -12.06
N ASN A 63 -5.83 14.14 -12.45
CA ASN A 63 -6.26 13.95 -13.84
C ASN A 63 -5.23 13.20 -14.72
N GLU A 64 -4.38 12.38 -14.11
CA GLU A 64 -3.41 11.51 -14.79
C GLU A 64 -3.51 10.07 -14.26
N ARG A 65 -3.09 9.09 -15.07
CA ARG A 65 -3.09 7.68 -14.68
C ARG A 65 -1.73 7.32 -14.08
N SER A 66 -1.76 6.68 -12.92
CA SER A 66 -0.57 5.98 -12.44
C SER A 66 -0.22 4.78 -13.36
N ILE A 67 0.94 4.16 -13.19
CA ILE A 67 1.31 2.90 -13.85
C ILE A 67 0.25 1.85 -13.53
N PHE A 68 -0.18 1.77 -12.26
CA PHE A 68 -1.25 0.87 -11.86
C PHE A 68 -2.57 1.15 -12.59
N ALA A 69 -2.97 2.42 -12.74
CA ALA A 69 -4.20 2.79 -13.44
C ALA A 69 -4.08 2.73 -14.98
N THR A 70 -2.87 2.65 -15.54
CA THR A 70 -2.65 2.65 -16.99
C THR A 70 -3.28 1.42 -17.64
N ARG A 71 -4.21 1.69 -18.58
CA ARG A 71 -5.09 0.67 -19.18
C ARG A 71 -4.48 -0.05 -20.38
N PRO A 72 -3.96 0.63 -21.41
CA PRO A 72 -3.44 -0.04 -22.60
C PRO A 72 -2.17 -0.83 -22.27
N CYS A 73 -2.09 -2.10 -22.68
CA CYS A 73 -0.96 -2.97 -22.32
C CYS A 73 0.41 -2.44 -22.80
N LYS A 74 0.46 -1.80 -23.98
CA LYS A 74 1.69 -1.23 -24.54
C LYS A 74 2.17 -0.07 -23.68
N GLU A 75 1.30 0.89 -23.40
CA GLU A 75 1.60 2.06 -22.57
C GLU A 75 2.00 1.66 -21.16
N HIS A 76 1.26 0.74 -20.54
CA HIS A 76 1.60 0.20 -19.22
C HIS A 76 2.99 -0.44 -19.19
N ARG A 77 3.36 -1.20 -20.24
CA ARG A 77 4.69 -1.81 -20.35
C ARG A 77 5.79 -0.76 -20.41
N GLU A 78 5.58 0.31 -21.18
CA GLU A 78 6.55 1.39 -21.28
C GLU A 78 6.67 2.16 -19.96
N ARG A 79 5.56 2.59 -19.36
CA ARG A 79 5.59 3.31 -18.07
C ARG A 79 6.16 2.45 -16.94
N ARG A 80 5.91 1.13 -16.92
CA ARG A 80 6.50 0.21 -15.91
C ARG A 80 8.03 0.21 -15.93
N LYS A 81 8.67 0.48 -17.07
CA LYS A 81 10.15 0.55 -17.13
C LYS A 81 10.69 1.65 -16.21
N LEU A 82 9.94 2.75 -16.03
CA LEU A 82 10.30 3.90 -15.21
C LEU A 82 10.48 3.57 -13.72
N THR A 83 9.81 2.52 -13.21
CA THR A 83 9.87 2.17 -11.78
C THR A 83 10.40 0.77 -11.51
N SER A 84 10.52 -0.06 -12.54
CA SER A 84 10.92 -1.47 -12.40
C SER A 84 12.30 -1.67 -11.75
N ALA A 85 13.26 -0.78 -12.03
CA ALA A 85 14.60 -0.85 -11.44
C ALA A 85 14.59 -0.46 -9.95
N PHE A 86 13.78 0.53 -9.58
CA PHE A 86 13.60 0.97 -8.20
C PHE A 86 13.05 -0.15 -7.31
N TYR A 87 12.03 -0.87 -7.77
CA TYR A 87 11.42 -1.96 -7.01
C TYR A 87 12.16 -3.30 -7.11
N HIS A 88 13.36 -3.34 -7.70
CA HIS A 88 14.16 -4.56 -7.71
C HIS A 88 14.62 -4.91 -6.29
N ALA A 89 14.72 -6.21 -5.98
CA ALA A 89 15.03 -6.70 -4.64
C ALA A 89 16.36 -6.15 -4.08
N SER A 90 17.36 -5.96 -4.94
CA SER A 90 18.65 -5.36 -4.57
C SER A 90 18.57 -3.88 -4.22
N THR A 91 17.58 -3.18 -4.76
CA THR A 91 17.40 -1.75 -4.60
C THR A 91 16.59 -1.45 -3.34
N VAL A 92 15.65 -2.33 -2.96
CA VAL A 92 14.82 -2.16 -1.76
C VAL A 92 15.36 -2.97 -0.57
N TYR A 93 15.39 -4.30 -0.66
CA TYR A 93 15.65 -5.16 0.50
C TYR A 93 17.10 -5.20 0.96
N LYS A 94 18.06 -4.85 0.10
CA LYS A 94 19.49 -4.91 0.42
C LYS A 94 20.08 -3.58 0.88
N ARG A 95 19.26 -2.54 1.04
CA ARG A 95 19.72 -1.22 1.48
C ARG A 95 19.66 -1.13 3.01
N PRO A 96 20.80 -0.90 3.69
CA PRO A 96 20.83 -0.74 5.14
C PRO A 96 19.92 0.38 5.65
N GLU A 97 19.78 1.46 4.88
CA GLU A 97 18.92 2.61 5.21
C GLU A 97 17.43 2.23 5.28
N ILE A 98 16.96 1.39 4.34
CA ILE A 98 15.56 0.92 4.32
C ILE A 98 15.32 -0.06 5.45
N GLU A 99 16.24 -1.00 5.69
CA GLU A 99 16.15 -1.95 6.81
C GLU A 99 16.15 -1.22 8.16
N ALA A 100 17.05 -0.25 8.35
CA ALA A 100 17.12 0.58 9.54
C ALA A 100 15.80 1.34 9.76
N ARG A 101 15.25 1.95 8.71
CA ARG A 101 13.97 2.66 8.79
C ARG A 101 12.83 1.74 9.24
N ILE A 102 12.71 0.55 8.65
CA ILE A 102 11.70 -0.43 9.05
C ILE A 102 11.89 -0.80 10.53
N GLY A 103 13.13 -1.07 10.94
CA GLY A 103 13.50 -1.36 12.33
C GLY A 103 13.09 -0.26 13.30
N ASP A 104 13.37 0.99 12.98
CA ASP A 104 12.97 2.15 13.79
C ASP A 104 11.45 2.25 13.94
N ARG A 105 10.70 1.98 12.87
CA ARG A 105 9.23 1.97 12.91
C ARG A 105 8.68 0.80 13.73
N VAL A 106 9.32 -0.37 13.67
CA VAL A 106 8.97 -1.51 14.56
C VAL A 106 9.20 -1.13 16.03
N GLN A 107 10.34 -0.51 16.36
CA GLN A 107 10.62 -0.07 17.73
C GLN A 107 9.62 0.99 18.21
N ALA A 108 9.23 1.92 17.34
CA ALA A 108 8.19 2.90 17.62
C ALA A 108 6.84 2.25 17.94
N VAL A 109 6.42 1.23 17.17
CA VAL A 109 5.19 0.48 17.43
C VAL A 109 5.27 -0.24 18.78
N LEU A 110 6.37 -0.94 19.05
CA LEU A 110 6.57 -1.64 20.33
C LEU A 110 6.58 -0.68 21.51
N HIS A 111 7.15 0.51 21.34
CA HIS A 111 7.14 1.55 22.36
C HIS A 111 5.72 2.03 22.66
N GLN A 112 4.89 2.28 21.64
CA GLN A 112 3.48 2.65 21.84
C GLN A 112 2.69 1.55 22.58
N ILE A 113 2.93 0.27 22.26
CA ILE A 113 2.30 -0.86 22.96
C ILE A 113 2.70 -0.86 24.45
N ARG A 114 3.99 -0.69 24.76
CA ARG A 114 4.48 -0.65 26.15
C ARG A 114 3.92 0.53 26.94
N LEU A 115 3.77 1.70 26.31
CA LEU A 115 3.16 2.85 26.96
C LEU A 115 1.70 2.56 27.35
N GLY A 116 0.92 1.97 26.45
CA GLY A 116 -0.47 1.59 26.73
C GLY A 116 -0.62 0.53 27.82
N GLN A 117 0.38 -0.33 28.03
CA GLN A 117 0.41 -1.32 29.11
C GLN A 117 0.66 -0.70 30.50
N ASN A 118 1.32 0.45 30.56
CA ASN A 118 1.65 1.12 31.81
C ASN A 118 0.54 2.06 32.30
N ASP A 119 -0.48 2.32 31.47
CA ASP A 119 -1.64 3.13 31.86
C ASP A 119 -2.63 2.28 32.65
N ILE A 120 -2.76 2.56 33.96
CA ILE A 120 -3.51 1.76 34.94
C ILE A 120 -5.03 1.81 34.69
N GLU A 121 -5.52 2.82 33.98
CA GLU A 121 -6.96 3.06 33.75
C GLU A 121 -7.53 2.36 32.49
N THR A 122 -6.69 1.98 31.54
CA THR A 122 -7.10 1.27 30.32
C THR A 122 -6.71 -0.19 30.39
N SER A 123 -7.63 -1.09 30.03
CA SER A 123 -7.32 -2.51 29.77
C SER A 123 -6.04 -2.62 28.93
N SER A 124 -5.19 -3.63 29.20
CA SER A 124 -3.92 -3.92 28.52
C SER A 124 -4.12 -4.39 27.06
N GLU A 125 -5.03 -3.76 26.33
CA GLU A 125 -5.42 -4.05 24.96
C GLU A 125 -4.78 -3.03 24.03
N ALA A 126 -4.08 -3.53 23.01
CA ALA A 126 -3.49 -2.69 21.97
C ALA A 126 -4.35 -2.74 20.70
N ASP A 127 -4.73 -1.58 20.18
CA ASP A 127 -5.30 -1.46 18.83
C ASP A 127 -4.21 -1.67 17.77
N VAL A 128 -3.99 -2.94 17.42
CA VAL A 128 -3.00 -3.37 16.44
C VAL A 128 -3.31 -2.81 15.05
N TYR A 129 -4.59 -2.64 14.71
CA TYR A 129 -4.97 -2.12 13.40
C TYR A 129 -4.51 -0.68 13.23
N SER A 130 -4.81 0.20 14.19
CA SER A 130 -4.32 1.58 14.18
C SER A 130 -2.79 1.66 14.15
N LEU A 131 -2.10 0.79 14.88
CA LEU A 131 -0.63 0.79 14.92
C LEU A 131 0.00 0.35 13.58
N THR A 132 -0.53 -0.71 12.97
CA THR A 132 -0.03 -1.22 11.69
C THR A 132 -0.35 -0.30 10.52
N ASP A 133 -1.47 0.44 10.59
CA ASP A 133 -1.85 1.45 9.60
C ASP A 133 -0.89 2.65 9.60
N ARG A 134 -0.57 3.17 10.78
CA ARG A 134 0.45 4.21 10.96
C ARG A 134 1.84 3.73 10.55
N PHE A 135 2.17 2.48 10.87
CA PHE A 135 3.43 1.85 10.44
C PHE A 135 3.53 1.75 8.92
N ALA A 136 2.45 1.35 8.23
CA ALA A 136 2.41 1.28 6.78
C ALA A 136 2.65 2.66 6.16
N LEU A 137 1.93 3.70 6.63
CA LEU A 137 2.07 5.07 6.14
C LEU A 137 3.49 5.62 6.35
N ASP A 138 4.07 5.44 7.54
CA ASP A 138 5.42 5.93 7.87
C ASP A 138 6.52 5.30 7.01
N ASN A 139 6.36 4.04 6.62
CA ASN A 139 7.31 3.34 5.76
C ASN A 139 7.13 3.70 4.28
N ILE A 140 5.88 3.72 3.77
CA ILE A 140 5.68 4.03 2.35
C ILE A 140 6.04 5.47 2.04
N THR A 141 5.68 6.43 2.91
CA THR A 141 6.01 7.84 2.69
C THR A 141 7.52 8.07 2.69
N HIS A 142 8.27 7.33 3.51
CA HIS A 142 9.73 7.32 3.46
C HIS A 142 10.26 6.77 2.14
N LEU A 143 9.74 5.62 1.69
CA LEU A 143 10.20 4.98 0.44
C LEU A 143 9.90 5.84 -0.80
N VAL A 144 8.79 6.58 -0.82
CA VAL A 144 8.35 7.29 -2.02
C VAL A 144 8.72 8.77 -2.04
N LEU A 145 8.74 9.45 -0.88
CA LEU A 145 9.07 10.88 -0.77
C LEU A 145 10.45 11.15 -0.15
N GLY A 146 11.09 10.15 0.44
CA GLY A 146 12.37 10.27 1.14
C GLY A 146 12.24 10.60 2.63
N PRO A 147 13.37 10.61 3.37
CA PRO A 147 13.42 10.74 4.81
C PRO A 147 12.89 12.08 5.33
N SER A 148 13.19 13.19 4.65
CA SER A 148 12.77 14.54 5.07
C SER A 148 11.27 14.78 4.98
N HIS A 149 10.57 14.02 4.12
CA HIS A 149 9.15 14.23 3.83
C HIS A 149 8.25 13.07 4.27
N CYS A 150 8.80 12.06 4.94
CA CYS A 150 8.03 10.96 5.49
C CYS A 150 7.15 11.38 6.68
N THR A 151 6.19 10.52 7.01
CA THR A 151 5.36 10.68 8.21
C THR A 151 6.03 10.06 9.45
N GLN A 152 5.55 10.48 10.62
CA GLN A 152 5.91 9.95 11.94
C GLN A 152 4.64 9.63 12.75
N ALA A 153 3.63 9.11 12.05
CA ALA A 153 2.29 8.87 12.56
C ALA A 153 2.28 7.82 13.68
N VAL A 154 3.25 6.90 13.74
CA VAL A 154 3.33 5.92 14.84
C VAL A 154 3.58 6.61 16.18
N GLU A 155 4.51 7.58 16.22
CA GLU A 155 5.03 8.15 17.46
C GLU A 155 4.25 9.40 17.90
N ARG A 156 3.85 10.24 16.94
CA ARG A 156 3.30 11.56 17.24
C ARG A 156 1.83 11.65 16.83
N PRO A 157 0.97 12.28 17.65
CA PRO A 157 -0.32 12.75 17.18
C PRO A 157 -0.12 13.69 15.99
N CYS A 158 -0.81 13.44 14.89
CA CYS A 158 -0.68 14.22 13.66
C CYS A 158 -1.97 14.14 12.83
N GLU A 159 -2.14 15.05 11.87
CA GLU A 159 -3.32 15.11 11.00
C GLU A 159 -3.52 13.80 10.22
N GLU A 160 -2.43 13.13 9.88
CA GLU A 160 -2.46 11.89 9.13
C GLU A 160 -3.19 10.78 9.89
N ARG A 161 -3.16 10.74 11.24
CA ARG A 161 -3.92 9.72 12.00
C ARG A 161 -5.42 9.84 11.79
N GLN A 162 -5.95 11.07 11.77
CA GLN A 162 -7.36 11.30 11.49
C GLN A 162 -7.68 10.97 10.03
N MET A 163 -6.82 11.37 9.10
CA MET A 163 -6.98 11.07 7.68
C MET A 163 -7.06 9.55 7.43
N LEU A 164 -6.17 8.76 8.03
CA LEU A 164 -6.18 7.30 7.98
C LEU A 164 -7.51 6.73 8.47
N GLN A 165 -7.98 7.16 9.64
CA GLN A 165 -9.25 6.72 10.22
C GLN A 165 -10.45 7.05 9.32
N GLU A 166 -10.50 8.26 8.78
CA GLU A 166 -11.55 8.70 7.86
C GLU A 166 -11.55 7.90 6.56
N LEU A 167 -10.38 7.54 6.03
CA LEU A 167 -10.26 6.66 4.86
C LEU A 167 -10.90 5.29 5.14
N LYS A 168 -10.78 4.75 6.36
CA LYS A 168 -11.41 3.47 6.72
C LYS A 168 -12.93 3.57 6.76
N TYR A 169 -13.48 4.66 7.31
CA TYR A 169 -14.93 4.90 7.25
C TYR A 169 -15.45 5.09 5.83
N LEU A 170 -14.65 5.72 4.96
CA LEU A 170 -14.99 5.88 3.55
C LEU A 170 -15.08 4.54 2.80
N GLN A 171 -14.37 3.50 3.22
CA GLN A 171 -14.41 2.17 2.55
C GLN A 171 -15.82 1.56 2.53
N LEU A 172 -16.67 1.86 3.52
CA LEU A 172 -18.07 1.43 3.55
C LEU A 172 -18.87 1.92 2.33
N TRP A 173 -18.45 3.04 1.75
CA TRP A 173 -19.07 3.67 0.59
C TRP A 173 -18.32 3.39 -0.72
N GLY A 174 -17.23 2.61 -0.67
CA GLY A 174 -16.34 2.39 -1.81
C GLY A 174 -17.06 1.89 -3.06
N GLN A 175 -17.95 0.90 -2.92
CA GLN A 175 -18.69 0.35 -4.06
C GLN A 175 -19.70 1.35 -4.65
N PHE A 176 -20.38 2.12 -3.81
CA PHE A 176 -21.30 3.16 -4.27
C PHE A 176 -20.54 4.27 -5.01
N ARG A 177 -19.39 4.69 -4.47
CA ARG A 177 -18.49 5.67 -5.08
C ARG A 177 -17.98 5.20 -6.45
N LEU A 178 -17.46 3.98 -6.55
CA LEU A 178 -16.93 3.42 -7.81
C LEU A 178 -17.99 3.34 -8.92
N ARG A 179 -19.25 3.12 -8.53
CA ARG A 179 -20.36 2.94 -9.48
C ARG A 179 -21.02 4.25 -9.87
N PHE A 180 -21.03 5.23 -8.96
CA PHE A 180 -21.65 6.54 -9.16
C PHE A 180 -20.69 7.69 -8.76
N PRO A 181 -19.52 7.83 -9.41
CA PRO A 181 -18.46 8.73 -8.94
C PRO A 181 -18.90 10.19 -8.92
N SER A 182 -19.56 10.67 -9.97
CA SER A 182 -20.06 12.05 -10.03
C SER A 182 -21.12 12.31 -8.95
N LEU A 183 -22.08 11.41 -8.77
CA LEU A 183 -23.11 11.57 -7.75
C LEU A 183 -22.49 11.58 -6.34
N PHE A 184 -21.60 10.63 -6.06
CA PHE A 184 -20.91 10.55 -4.78
C PHE A 184 -20.11 11.83 -4.50
N ALA A 185 -19.38 12.36 -5.48
CA ALA A 185 -18.59 13.58 -5.31
C ALA A 185 -19.43 14.83 -4.98
N HIS A 186 -20.64 14.95 -5.54
CA HIS A 186 -21.54 16.05 -5.19
C HIS A 186 -22.16 15.86 -3.80
N LEU A 187 -22.62 14.64 -3.48
CA LEU A 187 -23.21 14.33 -2.19
C LEU A 187 -22.20 14.44 -1.05
N SER A 188 -20.99 13.91 -1.19
CA SER A 188 -19.95 13.96 -0.16
C SER A 188 -19.55 15.39 0.20
N ARG A 189 -19.50 16.28 -0.80
CA ARG A 189 -19.23 17.71 -0.59
C ARG A 189 -20.35 18.38 0.22
N ILE A 190 -21.59 18.19 -0.20
CA ILE A 190 -22.76 18.80 0.48
C ILE A 190 -22.89 18.25 1.90
N LEU A 191 -22.87 16.93 2.06
CA LEU A 191 -23.02 16.27 3.36
C LEU A 191 -21.86 16.59 4.31
N GLY A 192 -20.62 16.61 3.82
CA GLY A 192 -19.46 16.96 4.64
C GLY A 192 -19.44 18.44 5.07
N MET A 193 -20.06 19.34 4.30
CA MET A 193 -20.23 20.74 4.70
C MET A 193 -21.36 20.93 5.73
N LEU A 194 -22.48 20.23 5.55
CA LEU A 194 -23.66 20.41 6.40
C LEU A 194 -23.60 19.59 7.70
N ILE A 195 -22.90 18.45 7.68
CA ILE A 195 -22.87 17.48 8.78
C ILE A 195 -21.40 17.12 9.07
N PRO A 196 -20.77 17.75 10.10
CA PRO A 196 -19.34 17.58 10.37
C PRO A 196 -18.88 16.13 10.59
N CYS A 197 -19.73 15.28 11.17
CA CYS A 197 -19.41 13.86 11.37
C CYS A 197 -19.34 13.05 10.06
N LEU A 198 -19.84 13.59 8.95
CA LEU A 198 -19.73 13.01 7.61
C LEU A 198 -18.55 13.59 6.80
N SER A 199 -17.68 14.37 7.43
CA SER A 199 -16.48 14.92 6.76
C SER A 199 -15.53 13.83 6.23
N TYR A 200 -15.58 12.61 6.77
CA TYR A 200 -14.85 11.44 6.27
C TYR A 200 -15.23 11.06 4.83
N LEU A 201 -16.40 11.49 4.34
CA LEU A 201 -16.80 11.28 2.95
C LEU A 201 -15.86 11.99 1.94
N GLN A 202 -15.05 12.93 2.43
CA GLN A 202 -14.03 13.66 1.66
C GLN A 202 -12.61 13.13 1.90
N ALA A 203 -12.43 12.01 2.60
CA ALA A 203 -11.10 11.51 2.99
C ALA A 203 -10.14 11.27 1.80
N GLU A 204 -10.62 10.74 0.67
CA GLU A 204 -9.81 10.59 -0.55
C GLU A 204 -9.34 11.93 -1.11
N ALA A 205 -10.19 12.96 -1.08
CA ALA A 205 -9.80 14.30 -1.52
C ALA A 205 -8.75 14.90 -0.58
N LYS A 206 -8.94 14.73 0.75
CA LYS A 206 -7.95 15.13 1.75
C LYS A 206 -6.60 14.43 1.53
N LEU A 207 -6.60 13.12 1.27
CA LEU A 207 -5.39 12.34 0.95
C LEU A 207 -4.71 12.83 -0.33
N THR A 208 -5.50 13.10 -1.38
CA THR A 208 -5.00 13.62 -2.66
C THR A 208 -4.33 14.99 -2.48
N ASP A 209 -4.98 15.92 -1.78
CA ASP A 209 -4.43 17.25 -1.52
C ASP A 209 -3.21 17.20 -0.60
N TRP A 210 -3.24 16.34 0.42
CA TRP A 210 -2.11 16.11 1.33
C TRP A 210 -0.90 15.51 0.58
N SER A 211 -1.13 14.51 -0.27
CA SER A 211 -0.09 13.86 -1.07
C SER A 211 0.56 14.84 -2.04
N TYR A 212 -0.23 15.68 -2.71
CA TYR A 212 0.30 16.70 -3.61
C TYR A 212 1.15 17.75 -2.89
N ARG A 213 0.71 18.24 -1.73
CA ARG A 213 1.50 19.19 -0.92
C ARG A 213 2.85 18.59 -0.52
N ARG A 214 2.86 17.33 -0.07
CA ARG A 214 4.09 16.59 0.27
C ARG A 214 4.99 16.41 -0.94
N PHE A 215 4.43 16.01 -2.08
CA PHE A 215 5.16 15.88 -3.35
C PHE A 215 5.79 17.21 -3.77
N ALA A 216 5.02 18.30 -3.81
CA ALA A 216 5.50 19.61 -4.23
C ALA A 216 6.63 20.14 -3.33
N ASN A 217 6.50 19.92 -2.02
CA ASN A 217 7.56 20.26 -1.06
C ASN A 217 8.82 19.40 -1.28
N ALA A 218 8.65 18.10 -1.51
CA ALA A 218 9.76 17.17 -1.71
C ALA A 218 10.55 17.45 -3.00
N VAL A 219 9.85 17.73 -4.11
CA VAL A 219 10.50 18.12 -5.38
C VAL A 219 11.34 19.39 -5.22
N SER A 220 10.95 20.29 -4.33
CA SER A 220 11.64 21.55 -4.10
C SER A 220 12.77 21.46 -3.06
N ASP A 221 12.92 20.32 -2.37
CA ASP A 221 13.92 20.14 -1.32
C ASP A 221 15.25 19.63 -1.92
N PRO A 222 16.37 20.39 -1.80
CA PRO A 222 17.68 19.92 -2.24
C PRO A 222 18.12 18.62 -1.59
N ALA A 223 17.66 18.31 -0.36
CA ALA A 223 18.00 17.06 0.32
C ALA A 223 17.43 15.81 -0.36
N LEU A 224 16.48 15.97 -1.30
CA LEU A 224 15.92 14.86 -2.05
C LEU A 224 16.98 14.14 -2.90
N SER A 225 17.99 14.85 -3.42
CA SER A 225 19.05 14.26 -4.26
C SER A 225 19.88 13.21 -3.53
N ASP A 226 19.97 13.31 -2.21
CA ASP A 226 20.72 12.38 -1.37
C ASP A 226 19.83 11.23 -0.85
N SER A 227 18.52 11.30 -1.07
CA SER A 227 17.58 10.28 -0.59
C SER A 227 17.50 9.07 -1.50
N HIS A 228 17.28 7.87 -0.93
CA HIS A 228 16.84 6.71 -1.69
C HIS A 228 15.30 6.65 -1.74
N SER A 229 14.69 7.36 -2.70
CA SER A 229 13.24 7.45 -2.84
C SER A 229 12.74 7.25 -4.28
N LEU A 230 11.47 6.84 -4.42
CA LEU A 230 10.83 6.73 -5.74
C LEU A 230 10.82 8.08 -6.47
N LEU A 231 10.53 9.17 -5.76
CA LEU A 231 10.51 10.51 -6.34
C LEU A 231 11.87 10.91 -6.89
N ARG A 232 12.94 10.70 -6.11
CA ARG A 232 14.33 10.92 -6.57
C ARG A 232 14.64 10.09 -7.81
N HIS A 233 14.23 8.82 -7.84
CA HIS A 233 14.44 7.95 -9.00
C HIS A 233 13.71 8.44 -10.26
N LEU A 234 12.47 8.91 -10.14
CA LEU A 234 11.70 9.43 -11.27
C LEU A 234 12.30 10.74 -11.81
N LEU A 235 12.78 11.62 -10.94
CA LEU A 235 13.48 12.85 -11.34
C LEU A 235 14.82 12.57 -12.03
N GLU A 236 15.58 11.56 -11.58
CA GLU A 236 16.81 11.15 -12.26
C GLU A 236 16.54 10.63 -13.68
N ILE A 237 15.45 9.88 -13.87
CA ILE A 237 15.03 9.43 -15.19
C ILE A 237 14.62 10.63 -16.04
N ASP A 238 13.86 11.57 -15.48
CA ASP A 238 13.43 12.78 -16.19
C ASP A 238 14.63 13.60 -16.72
N HIS A 239 15.61 13.89 -15.85
CA HIS A 239 16.83 14.60 -16.25
C HIS A 239 17.67 13.81 -17.26
N GLY A 240 17.72 12.48 -17.15
CA GLY A 240 18.40 11.64 -18.13
C GLY A 240 17.70 11.57 -19.50
N LEU A 241 16.39 11.85 -19.55
CA LEU A 241 15.60 11.91 -20.77
C LEU A 241 15.76 13.26 -21.51
N GLU A 242 16.08 14.34 -20.79
CA GLU A 242 16.38 15.66 -21.40
C GLU A 242 17.58 15.59 -22.35
N ASP A 243 18.58 14.76 -22.06
CA ASP A 243 19.73 14.50 -22.94
C ASP A 243 19.34 13.74 -24.24
N ASP A 244 18.22 13.02 -24.22
CA ASP A 244 17.77 12.14 -25.31
C ASP A 244 16.52 12.69 -26.03
N LYS A 245 16.40 14.02 -26.27
CA LYS A 245 15.33 14.67 -27.08
C LYS A 245 13.88 14.18 -26.83
N THR A 246 13.60 13.58 -25.68
CA THR A 246 12.27 13.09 -25.32
C THR A 246 11.59 14.14 -24.46
N SER A 247 10.26 14.17 -24.47
CA SER A 247 9.52 15.11 -23.63
C SER A 247 9.73 14.77 -22.15
N PRO A 248 9.90 15.78 -21.28
CA PRO A 248 10.04 15.55 -19.85
C PRO A 248 8.81 14.83 -19.29
N LEU A 249 9.03 14.04 -18.24
CA LEU A 249 8.00 13.37 -17.48
C LEU A 249 7.07 14.41 -16.86
N ASP A 250 5.76 14.22 -17.06
CA ASP A 250 4.76 15.11 -16.49
C ASP A 250 4.81 15.06 -14.94
N HIS A 251 4.96 16.23 -14.30
CA HIS A 251 4.87 16.35 -12.84
C HIS A 251 3.56 15.78 -12.28
N LYS A 252 2.46 15.86 -13.01
CA LYS A 252 1.19 15.25 -12.60
C LYS A 252 1.25 13.73 -12.62
N PHE A 253 1.97 13.15 -13.58
CA PHE A 253 2.23 11.72 -13.62
C PHE A 253 3.05 11.29 -12.40
N MET A 254 4.15 11.98 -12.11
CA MET A 254 4.97 11.68 -10.91
C MET A 254 4.14 11.81 -9.63
N ALA A 255 3.36 12.88 -9.47
CA ALA A 255 2.47 13.03 -8.33
C ALA A 255 1.46 11.88 -8.24
N ALA A 256 0.86 11.47 -9.37
CA ALA A 256 -0.09 10.36 -9.42
C ALA A 256 0.57 9.02 -9.05
N GLU A 257 1.82 8.77 -9.46
CA GLU A 257 2.60 7.59 -9.02
C GLU A 257 2.80 7.58 -7.51
N ILE A 258 3.16 8.73 -6.93
CA ILE A 258 3.38 8.85 -5.49
C ILE A 258 2.08 8.59 -4.72
N LEU A 259 0.96 9.20 -5.16
CA LEU A 259 -0.35 8.98 -4.55
C LEU A 259 -0.79 7.52 -4.62
N ASP A 260 -0.61 6.87 -5.78
CA ASP A 260 -0.95 5.47 -6.00
C ASP A 260 -0.19 4.55 -5.05
N ASN A 261 1.12 4.75 -4.91
CA ASN A 261 1.95 3.96 -4.00
C ASN A 261 1.56 4.15 -2.54
N ILE A 262 1.29 5.39 -2.11
CA ILE A 262 0.84 5.68 -0.74
C ILE A 262 -0.49 4.96 -0.46
N ASN A 263 -1.48 5.10 -1.35
CA ASN A 263 -2.80 4.50 -1.20
C ASN A 263 -2.73 2.96 -1.21
N ALA A 264 -1.91 2.38 -2.09
CA ALA A 264 -1.75 0.93 -2.18
C ALA A 264 -1.10 0.34 -0.92
N ALA A 265 -0.02 0.96 -0.42
CA ALA A 265 0.73 0.41 0.71
C ALA A 265 0.01 0.62 2.05
N GLU A 266 -0.58 1.80 2.27
CA GLU A 266 -1.30 2.14 3.50
C GLU A 266 -2.36 1.07 3.82
N ALA A 267 -3.25 0.75 2.88
CA ALA A 267 -4.35 -0.16 3.16
C ALA A 267 -3.90 -1.63 3.22
N THR A 268 -3.06 -2.06 2.28
CA THR A 268 -2.75 -3.50 2.12
C THR A 268 -1.77 -4.00 3.17
N VAL A 269 -0.74 -3.21 3.51
CA VAL A 269 0.26 -3.58 4.53
C VAL A 269 -0.38 -3.56 5.91
N ALA A 270 -1.21 -2.57 6.22
CA ALA A 270 -1.92 -2.49 7.50
C ALA A 270 -2.78 -3.74 7.75
N VAL A 271 -3.62 -4.09 6.78
CA VAL A 271 -4.47 -5.29 6.86
C VAL A 271 -3.63 -6.55 6.99
N THR A 272 -2.61 -6.72 6.16
CA THR A 272 -1.74 -7.92 6.20
C THR A 272 -1.04 -8.07 7.55
N ALA A 273 -0.44 -7.00 8.06
CA ALA A 273 0.26 -7.01 9.34
C ALA A 273 -0.72 -7.23 10.51
N THR A 274 -1.91 -6.62 10.47
CA THR A 274 -2.95 -6.83 11.48
C THR A 274 -3.36 -8.30 11.56
N TYR A 275 -3.73 -8.90 10.43
CA TYR A 275 -4.14 -10.30 10.42
C TYR A 275 -3.00 -11.24 10.78
N LEU A 276 -1.77 -10.95 10.36
CA LEU A 276 -0.60 -11.74 10.77
C LEU A 276 -0.43 -11.73 12.30
N ILE A 277 -0.42 -10.54 12.92
CA ILE A 277 -0.25 -10.39 14.38
C ILE A 277 -1.41 -11.07 15.11
N TRP A 278 -2.64 -10.84 14.65
CA TRP A 278 -3.83 -11.46 15.24
C TRP A 278 -3.77 -12.99 15.18
N ARG A 279 -3.48 -13.58 14.02
CA ARG A 279 -3.37 -15.04 13.87
C ARG A 279 -2.25 -15.65 14.70
N LEU A 280 -1.10 -14.96 14.83
CA LEU A 280 -0.02 -15.38 15.71
C LEU A 280 -0.42 -15.31 17.19
N SER A 281 -1.27 -14.36 17.58
CA SER A 281 -1.79 -14.25 18.94
C SER A 281 -2.77 -15.37 19.30
N GLU A 282 -3.60 -15.81 18.35
CA GLU A 282 -4.57 -16.91 18.53
C GLU A 282 -3.93 -18.31 18.47
N HIS A 283 -2.77 -18.44 17.83
CA HIS A 283 -2.12 -19.73 17.61
C HIS A 283 -0.72 -19.79 18.23
N PRO A 284 -0.61 -20.11 19.55
CA PRO A 284 0.68 -20.20 20.24
C PRO A 284 1.70 -21.12 19.57
N LYS A 285 1.26 -22.19 18.90
CA LYS A 285 2.14 -23.09 18.14
C LYS A 285 2.92 -22.38 17.02
N TRP A 286 2.34 -21.35 16.40
CA TRP A 286 3.00 -20.56 15.36
C TRP A 286 3.99 -19.54 15.93
N GLN A 287 3.90 -19.24 17.24
CA GLN A 287 4.90 -18.41 17.91
C GLN A 287 6.23 -19.12 18.13
N ARG A 288 6.35 -20.42 17.76
CA ARG A 288 7.64 -21.12 17.65
C ARG A 288 8.63 -20.39 16.73
N LEU A 289 8.13 -19.57 15.79
CA LEU A 289 8.95 -18.62 15.02
C LEU A 289 9.88 -17.77 15.92
N ARG A 290 9.51 -17.48 17.17
CA ARG A 290 10.38 -16.76 18.12
C ARG A 290 11.64 -17.55 18.48
N GLU A 291 11.56 -18.88 18.54
CA GLU A 291 12.73 -19.74 18.78
C GLU A 291 13.66 -19.67 17.57
N GLU A 292 13.10 -19.84 16.36
CA GLU A 292 13.85 -19.72 15.10
C GLU A 292 14.53 -18.35 14.95
N LEU A 293 13.83 -17.26 15.30
CA LEU A 293 14.38 -15.91 15.24
C LEU A 293 15.47 -15.65 16.30
N ARG A 294 15.45 -16.35 17.44
CA ARG A 294 16.49 -16.23 18.49
C ARG A 294 17.79 -16.90 18.09
N GLU A 295 17.75 -17.86 17.18
CA GLU A 295 18.95 -18.52 16.64
C GLU A 295 19.68 -17.64 15.62
N LEU A 296 19.03 -16.58 15.11
CA LEU A 296 19.64 -15.65 14.17
C LEU A 296 20.62 -14.68 14.86
N PRO A 297 21.75 -14.34 14.22
CA PRO A 297 22.67 -13.32 14.72
C PRO A 297 21.94 -12.01 14.97
N VAL A 298 22.19 -11.35 16.10
CA VAL A 298 21.56 -10.06 16.42
C VAL A 298 22.42 -8.92 15.86
N GLN A 299 21.80 -7.99 15.13
CA GLN A 299 22.46 -6.78 14.64
C GLN A 299 22.75 -5.80 15.79
N THR A 300 23.62 -4.82 15.58
CA THR A 300 23.89 -3.74 16.55
C THR A 300 22.65 -2.95 16.96
N SER A 301 21.60 -2.95 16.13
CA SER A 301 20.28 -2.37 16.41
C SER A 301 19.42 -3.18 17.39
N GLY A 302 19.87 -4.37 17.81
CA GLY A 302 19.11 -5.29 18.68
C GLY A 302 18.06 -6.13 17.96
N LEU A 303 17.94 -5.99 16.62
CA LEU A 303 17.06 -6.81 15.79
C LEU A 303 17.79 -8.05 15.27
N PRO A 304 17.11 -9.21 15.12
CA PRO A 304 17.71 -10.37 14.46
C PRO A 304 18.07 -10.01 13.01
N SER A 305 19.22 -10.49 12.56
CA SER A 305 19.69 -10.34 11.19
C SER A 305 18.64 -10.93 10.23
N SER A 306 18.30 -10.16 9.19
CA SER A 306 17.31 -10.62 8.22
C SER A 306 17.74 -11.96 7.61
N LEU A 307 16.82 -12.89 7.39
CA LEU A 307 17.10 -14.16 6.68
C LEU A 307 17.77 -13.91 5.31
N LEU A 308 17.52 -12.74 4.70
CA LEU A 308 18.16 -12.29 3.46
C LEU A 308 19.66 -11.97 3.62
N SER A 309 20.09 -11.50 4.81
CA SER A 309 21.50 -11.30 5.13
C SER A 309 22.24 -12.61 5.46
N VAL A 310 21.55 -13.60 6.04
CA VAL A 310 22.13 -14.92 6.38
C VAL A 310 22.53 -15.71 5.13
N THR A 311 21.79 -15.58 4.03
CA THR A 311 22.16 -16.21 2.74
C THR A 311 23.47 -15.68 2.11
N GLN A 312 24.06 -14.61 2.66
CA GLN A 312 25.32 -14.03 2.19
C GLN A 312 26.56 -14.55 2.93
N ASN A 313 26.42 -15.42 3.93
CA ASN A 313 27.54 -16.00 4.65
C ASN A 313 27.51 -17.53 4.50
N PRO A 314 28.11 -18.12 3.43
CA PRO A 314 28.09 -19.57 3.20
C PRO A 314 28.93 -20.39 4.21
N GLY A 315 29.42 -19.77 5.29
CA GLY A 315 30.41 -20.33 6.20
C GLY A 315 29.87 -21.19 7.35
N THR A 316 28.55 -21.30 7.55
CA THR A 316 27.99 -22.10 8.64
C THR A 316 26.93 -23.07 8.14
N HIS A 317 27.33 -24.34 8.10
CA HIS A 317 26.51 -25.49 7.76
C HIS A 317 25.21 -25.53 8.58
N GLY A 318 24.09 -25.62 7.87
CA GLY A 318 22.78 -25.97 8.41
C GLY A 318 21.90 -26.43 7.25
N THR A 319 21.82 -27.75 7.06
CA THR A 319 20.94 -28.41 6.09
C THR A 319 19.49 -28.05 6.39
N TYR A 320 18.87 -27.25 5.54
CA TYR A 320 17.41 -27.11 5.53
C TYR A 320 16.81 -28.11 4.54
N LEU A 321 15.94 -28.96 5.05
CA LEU A 321 15.14 -29.93 4.30
C LEU A 321 14.18 -29.21 3.35
N PRO A 322 13.95 -29.75 2.14
CA PRO A 322 12.99 -29.18 1.20
C PRO A 322 11.56 -29.43 1.69
N THR A 323 10.73 -28.38 1.60
CA THR A 323 9.26 -28.47 1.66
C THR A 323 8.68 -29.21 0.48
#